data_AF-A0A536AJM1-F1
#
_entry.id   AF-A0A536AJM1-F1
#
_cell.length_a   1.000
_cell.length_b   1.000
_cell.length_c   1.000
_cell.angle_alpha   90.00
_cell.angle_beta   90.00
_cell.angle_gamma   90.00
#
_symmetry.space_group_name_H-M   'P 1'
#
loop_
_entity.id
_entity.type
_entity.pdbx_description
1 polymer ?
#
loop_
_entity_poly.entity_id
_entity_poly.type
_entity_poly.pdbx_seq_one_letter_code
_entity_poly.pdbx_strand_id
1 'polypeptide(L)'
;MAVTDKSPVRARLDHLLAEIASAAPAPASGSAAAAVVATAAALLQKVALRSKGRWTGATAAHDRAEAIMVRAEELIELDTLAYLEFVEATRLGGNAEAARLKTIEVPADIVGYAAAVIDLARELEANGNPNLRADAVAAAILAEAAAMTAAMLVEVNESAGRGAARGRAGDRDRAGAQSPGTDRPSRRRTARAAPTAPSADRLRASSRSRAASSGSRSTRPPRRRGESR
;
A
#
# COMPACT_ATOMS: atom_id res chain seq x y z
N MET A 1 -31.51 -24.06 -7.12
CA MET A 1 -30.41 -23.13 -6.76
C MET A 1 -29.28 -23.97 -6.20
N ALA A 2 -28.22 -24.21 -6.97
CA ALA A 2 -27.04 -24.90 -6.47
C ALA A 2 -26.13 -23.86 -5.82
N VAL A 3 -26.01 -23.92 -4.48
CA VAL A 3 -24.93 -23.25 -3.75
C VAL A 3 -23.64 -23.84 -4.28
N THR A 4 -22.88 -23.03 -5.01
CA THR A 4 -21.57 -23.42 -5.51
C THR A 4 -20.64 -23.47 -4.31
N ASP A 5 -20.26 -24.68 -3.90
CA ASP A 5 -19.15 -24.88 -2.99
C ASP A 5 -17.91 -24.24 -3.61
N LYS A 6 -17.51 -23.06 -3.11
CA LYS A 6 -16.34 -22.35 -3.62
C LYS A 6 -15.12 -23.18 -3.22
N SER A 7 -14.26 -23.50 -4.18
CA SER A 7 -13.00 -24.17 -3.85
C SER A 7 -12.25 -23.34 -2.78
N PRO A 8 -11.61 -23.98 -1.79
CA PRO A 8 -10.93 -23.26 -0.71
C PRO A 8 -9.92 -22.21 -1.20
N VAL A 9 -9.24 -22.48 -2.32
CA VAL A 9 -8.31 -21.54 -2.97
C VAL A 9 -9.03 -20.30 -3.48
N ARG A 10 -10.16 -20.47 -4.17
CA ARG A 10 -10.97 -19.35 -4.65
C ARG A 10 -11.50 -18.52 -3.50
N ALA A 11 -11.91 -19.16 -2.39
CA ALA A 11 -12.37 -18.46 -1.21
C ALA A 11 -11.27 -17.56 -0.60
N ARG A 12 -10.02 -18.03 -0.53
CA ARG A 12 -8.88 -17.24 -0.04
C ARG A 12 -8.56 -16.05 -0.95
N LEU A 13 -8.51 -16.25 -2.26
CA LEU A 13 -8.26 -15.17 -3.22
C LEU A 13 -9.40 -14.14 -3.20
N ASP A 14 -10.66 -14.61 -3.23
CA ASP A 14 -11.84 -13.73 -3.14
C ASP A 14 -11.80 -12.90 -1.86
N HIS A 15 -11.37 -13.50 -0.74
CA HIS A 15 -11.24 -12.80 0.54
C HIS A 15 -10.16 -11.71 0.49
N LEU A 16 -8.94 -12.03 0.05
CA LEU A 16 -7.86 -11.04 -0.07
C LEU A 16 -8.27 -9.85 -0.96
N LEU A 17 -8.88 -10.13 -2.11
CA LEU A 17 -9.34 -9.08 -3.02
C LEU A 17 -10.47 -8.24 -2.43
N ALA A 18 -11.39 -8.85 -1.68
CA ALA A 18 -12.47 -8.15 -1.00
C ALA A 18 -11.95 -7.22 0.10
N GLU A 19 -10.96 -7.68 0.89
CA GLU A 19 -10.33 -6.87 1.94
C GLU A 19 -9.57 -5.67 1.36
N ILE A 20 -8.77 -5.88 0.31
CA ILE A 20 -8.05 -4.80 -0.40
C ILE A 20 -9.02 -3.76 -0.99
N ALA A 21 -10.18 -4.21 -1.50
CA ALA A 21 -11.20 -3.33 -2.09
C ALA A 21 -12.12 -2.68 -1.04
N SER A 22 -11.96 -3.02 0.25
CA SER A 22 -12.82 -2.53 1.31
C SER A 22 -12.53 -1.07 1.68
N ALA A 23 -13.35 -0.48 2.55
CA ALA A 23 -13.09 0.84 3.13
C ALA A 23 -12.12 0.80 4.31
N ALA A 24 -11.61 -0.38 4.68
CA ALA A 24 -10.65 -0.52 5.77
C ALA A 24 -9.30 0.11 5.39
N PRO A 25 -8.56 0.65 6.37
CA PRO A 25 -7.26 1.28 6.14
C PRO A 25 -6.18 0.30 5.61
N ALA A 26 -6.28 -0.98 5.94
CA ALA A 26 -5.44 -2.05 5.43
C ALA A 26 -6.24 -3.37 5.43
N PRO A 27 -5.89 -4.38 4.61
CA PRO A 27 -4.74 -4.46 3.69
C PRO A 27 -4.79 -3.45 2.53
N ALA A 28 -3.64 -3.04 2.02
CA ALA A 28 -3.52 -2.04 0.97
C ALA A 28 -2.44 -2.43 -0.08
N SER A 29 -1.76 -1.45 -0.68
CA SER A 29 -0.79 -1.68 -1.74
C SER A 29 0.45 -2.49 -1.30
N GLY A 30 0.85 -2.44 -0.02
CA GLY A 30 1.96 -3.25 0.49
C GLY A 30 1.60 -4.73 0.54
N SER A 31 0.47 -5.06 1.16
CA SER A 31 -0.13 -6.40 1.13
C SER A 31 -0.32 -6.93 -0.29
N ALA A 32 -0.78 -6.08 -1.22
CA ALA A 32 -0.92 -6.44 -2.63
C ALA A 32 0.44 -6.73 -3.29
N ALA A 33 1.46 -5.92 -3.04
CA ALA A 33 2.81 -6.15 -3.55
C ALA A 33 3.40 -7.46 -3.03
N ALA A 34 3.24 -7.76 -1.74
CA ALA A 34 3.65 -9.04 -1.14
C ALA A 34 2.94 -10.23 -1.80
N ALA A 35 1.63 -10.13 -2.04
CA ALA A 35 0.87 -11.17 -2.75
C ALA A 35 1.36 -11.40 -4.20
N VAL A 36 1.82 -10.35 -4.89
CA VAL A 36 2.44 -10.46 -6.21
C VAL A 36 3.78 -11.18 -6.13
N VAL A 37 4.61 -10.91 -5.10
CA VAL A 37 5.86 -11.66 -4.86
C VAL A 37 5.59 -13.14 -4.61
N ALA A 38 4.61 -13.47 -3.76
CA ALA A 38 4.21 -14.85 -3.50
C ALA A 38 3.76 -15.56 -4.79
N THR A 39 2.97 -14.88 -5.63
CA THR A 39 2.51 -15.40 -6.92
C THR A 39 3.68 -15.65 -7.88
N ALA A 40 4.64 -14.71 -7.96
CA ALA A 40 5.82 -14.85 -8.80
C ALA A 40 6.71 -16.01 -8.32
N ALA A 41 6.91 -16.16 -7.01
CA ALA A 41 7.64 -17.27 -6.42
C ALA A 41 6.96 -18.63 -6.72
N ALA A 42 5.62 -18.72 -6.63
CA ALA A 42 4.87 -19.92 -6.99
C ALA A 42 5.05 -20.32 -8.47
N LEU A 43 5.12 -19.34 -9.39
CA LEU A 43 5.46 -19.61 -10.80
C LEU A 43 6.86 -20.22 -10.91
N LEU A 44 7.86 -19.67 -10.23
CA LEU A 44 9.22 -20.23 -10.23
C LEU A 44 9.29 -21.62 -9.60
N GLN A 45 8.53 -21.87 -8.53
CA GLN A 45 8.42 -23.19 -7.92
C GLN A 45 7.90 -24.22 -8.94
N LYS A 46 6.88 -23.86 -9.73
CA LYS A 46 6.38 -24.69 -10.83
C LYS A 46 7.44 -24.91 -11.92
N VAL A 47 8.17 -23.87 -12.33
CA VAL A 47 9.26 -23.98 -13.32
C VAL A 47 10.33 -24.96 -12.82
N ALA A 48 10.78 -24.80 -11.57
CA ALA A 48 11.77 -25.65 -10.93
C ALA A 48 11.27 -27.10 -10.81
N LEU A 49 10.04 -27.33 -10.36
CA LEU A 49 9.43 -28.65 -10.28
C LEU A 49 9.45 -29.38 -11.63
N ARG A 50 9.12 -28.65 -12.71
CA ARG A 50 9.09 -29.19 -14.09
C ARG A 50 10.48 -29.24 -14.74
N SER A 51 11.53 -28.95 -13.98
CA SER A 51 12.94 -29.00 -14.39
C SER A 51 13.74 -30.12 -13.70
N LYS A 52 13.17 -30.83 -12.71
CA LYS A 52 13.85 -31.88 -11.91
C LYS A 52 14.52 -33.00 -12.73
N GLY A 53 13.96 -33.36 -13.89
CA GLY A 53 14.55 -34.37 -14.79
C GLY A 53 15.61 -33.84 -15.76
N ARG A 54 15.94 -32.55 -15.71
CA ARG A 54 16.83 -31.89 -16.69
C ARG A 54 17.98 -31.13 -16.08
N TRP A 55 17.76 -30.55 -14.90
CA TRP A 55 18.74 -29.71 -14.24
C TRP A 55 18.87 -30.14 -12.77
N THR A 56 20.12 -30.43 -12.36
CA THR A 56 20.44 -30.90 -11.01
C THR A 56 20.09 -29.87 -9.93
N GLY A 57 20.15 -28.57 -10.24
CA GLY A 57 19.80 -27.49 -9.32
C GLY A 57 18.28 -27.28 -9.13
N ALA A 58 17.43 -28.02 -9.86
CA ALA A 58 16.00 -27.82 -9.85
C ALA A 58 15.34 -28.03 -8.46
N THR A 59 15.82 -28.98 -7.66
CA THR A 59 15.31 -29.18 -6.30
C THR A 59 15.66 -27.99 -5.40
N ALA A 60 16.91 -27.53 -5.42
CA ALA A 60 17.32 -26.36 -4.63
C ALA A 60 16.61 -25.07 -5.08
N ALA A 61 16.34 -24.92 -6.38
CA ALA A 61 15.54 -23.80 -6.89
C ALA A 61 14.06 -23.88 -6.46
N HIS A 62 13.50 -25.09 -6.44
CA HIS A 62 12.14 -25.32 -5.95
C HIS A 62 12.00 -24.92 -4.48
N ASP A 63 12.93 -25.34 -3.63
CA ASP A 63 12.89 -25.09 -2.19
C ASP A 63 13.13 -23.60 -1.88
N ARG A 64 14.01 -22.92 -2.65
CA ARG A 64 14.16 -21.46 -2.58
C ARG A 64 12.87 -20.73 -2.98
N ALA A 65 12.21 -21.16 -4.05
CA ALA A 65 10.94 -20.56 -4.46
C ALA A 65 9.84 -20.75 -3.40
N GLU A 66 9.77 -21.93 -2.79
CA GLU A 66 8.84 -22.21 -1.68
C GLU A 66 9.11 -21.31 -0.47
N ALA A 67 10.38 -21.19 -0.07
CA ALA A 67 10.76 -20.34 1.05
C ALA A 67 10.39 -18.86 0.80
N ILE A 68 10.62 -18.35 -0.41
CA ILE A 68 10.22 -16.99 -0.78
C ILE A 68 8.70 -16.84 -0.73
N MET A 69 7.96 -17.80 -1.27
CA MET A 69 6.49 -17.77 -1.29
C MET A 69 5.92 -17.71 0.14
N VAL A 70 6.38 -18.58 1.04
CA VAL A 70 5.94 -18.60 2.44
C VAL A 70 6.24 -17.27 3.13
N ARG A 71 7.43 -16.71 2.94
CA ARG A 71 7.78 -15.41 3.51
C ARG A 71 6.97 -14.26 2.92
N ALA A 72 6.70 -14.29 1.63
CA ALA A 72 5.86 -13.29 0.99
C ALA A 72 4.40 -13.36 1.48
N GLU A 73 3.86 -14.56 1.78
CA GLU A 73 2.56 -14.72 2.41
C GLU A 73 2.51 -14.09 3.82
N GLU A 74 3.55 -14.32 4.64
CA GLU A 74 3.67 -13.68 5.96
C GLU A 74 3.71 -12.14 5.85
N LEU A 75 4.40 -11.60 4.83
CA LEU A 75 4.50 -10.15 4.60
C LEU A 75 3.15 -9.50 4.27
N ILE A 76 2.16 -10.24 3.73
CA ILE A 76 0.80 -9.73 3.50
C ILE A 76 0.16 -9.30 4.82
N GLU A 77 0.26 -10.17 5.83
CA GLU A 77 -0.27 -9.94 7.17
C GLU A 77 0.55 -8.90 7.92
N LEU A 78 1.88 -8.98 7.84
CA LEU A 78 2.77 -8.03 8.52
C LEU A 78 2.58 -6.60 8.03
N ASP A 79 2.36 -6.37 6.73
CA ASP A 79 2.10 -5.03 6.19
C ASP A 79 0.79 -4.45 6.77
N THR A 80 -0.24 -5.30 6.83
CA THR A 80 -1.53 -4.93 7.42
C THR A 80 -1.37 -4.54 8.89
N LEU A 81 -0.69 -5.38 9.67
CA LEU A 81 -0.47 -5.15 11.10
C LEU A 81 0.38 -3.90 11.35
N ALA A 82 1.48 -3.73 10.62
CA ALA A 82 2.36 -2.57 10.75
C ALA A 82 1.60 -1.25 10.51
N TYR A 83 0.74 -1.21 9.49
CA TYR A 83 -0.05 -0.02 9.20
C TYR A 83 -1.12 0.25 10.27
N LEU A 84 -1.86 -0.77 10.70
CA LEU A 84 -2.89 -0.62 11.75
C LEU A 84 -2.28 -0.17 13.08
N GLU A 85 -1.14 -0.75 13.48
CA GLU A 85 -0.39 -0.33 14.66
C GLU A 85 0.06 1.14 14.56
N PHE A 86 0.53 1.57 13.39
CA PHE A 86 0.94 2.95 13.16
C PHE A 86 -0.23 3.94 13.25
N VAL A 87 -1.38 3.61 12.65
CA VAL A 87 -2.60 4.42 12.73
C VAL A 87 -3.06 4.56 14.18
N GLU A 88 -3.11 3.46 14.92
CA GLU A 88 -3.53 3.47 16.32
C GLU A 88 -2.54 4.22 17.22
N ALA A 89 -1.24 4.01 17.05
CA ALA A 89 -0.21 4.74 17.81
C ALA A 89 -0.27 6.25 17.55
N THR A 90 -0.54 6.66 16.30
CA THR A 90 -0.72 8.07 15.93
C THR A 90 -1.98 8.65 16.55
N ARG A 91 -3.10 7.92 16.53
CA ARG A 91 -4.38 8.34 17.10
C ARG A 91 -4.33 8.53 18.62
N LEU A 92 -3.61 7.64 19.31
CA LEU A 92 -3.50 7.64 20.77
C LEU A 92 -2.36 8.52 21.30
N GLY A 93 -1.56 9.13 20.41
CA GLY A 93 -0.37 9.88 20.81
C GLY A 93 0.72 9.02 21.46
N GLY A 94 0.75 7.73 21.14
CA GLY A 94 1.69 6.74 21.67
C GLY A 94 3.06 6.76 20.97
N ASN A 95 3.80 5.64 21.06
CA ASN A 95 5.09 5.48 20.38
C ASN A 95 4.92 5.28 18.86
N ALA A 96 4.47 6.34 18.18
CA ALA A 96 4.24 6.34 16.73
C ALA A 96 5.53 6.15 15.91
N GLU A 97 6.70 6.44 16.49
CA GLU A 97 7.97 6.29 15.77
C GLU A 97 8.34 4.82 15.56
N ALA A 98 8.24 3.98 16.60
CA ALA A 98 8.50 2.55 16.48
C ALA A 98 7.51 1.86 15.53
N ALA A 99 6.23 2.23 15.61
CA ALA A 99 5.22 1.72 14.68
C ALA A 99 5.48 2.19 13.23
N ARG A 100 5.96 3.44 13.04
CA ARG A 100 6.35 3.94 11.71
C ARG A 100 7.53 3.16 11.13
N LEU A 101 8.53 2.81 11.94
CA LEU A 101 9.69 2.03 11.46
C LEU A 101 9.24 0.71 10.85
N LYS A 102 8.26 0.01 11.46
CA LYS A 102 7.69 -1.20 10.86
C LYS A 102 7.04 -0.97 9.50
N THR A 103 6.39 0.19 9.29
CA THR A 103 5.84 0.56 7.96
C THR A 103 6.91 0.81 6.90
N ILE A 104 8.17 0.92 7.29
CA ILE A 104 9.32 1.05 6.38
C ILE A 104 10.00 -0.31 6.20
N GLU A 105 10.21 -1.04 7.30
CA GLU A 105 10.87 -2.34 7.33
C GLU A 105 10.12 -3.39 6.50
N VAL A 106 8.79 -3.49 6.64
CA VAL A 106 8.00 -4.50 5.92
C VAL A 106 8.05 -4.29 4.39
N PRO A 107 7.83 -3.07 3.84
CA PRO A 107 8.06 -2.84 2.41
C PRO A 107 9.50 -3.07 1.96
N ALA A 108 10.51 -2.77 2.79
CA ALA A 108 11.90 -3.06 2.46
C ALA A 108 12.15 -4.57 2.33
N ASP A 109 11.55 -5.40 3.19
CA ASP A 109 11.60 -6.85 3.07
C ASP A 109 10.92 -7.33 1.78
N ILE A 110 9.78 -6.75 1.39
CA ILE A 110 9.12 -7.05 0.11
C ILE A 110 10.06 -6.79 -1.07
N VAL A 111 10.80 -5.67 -1.07
CA VAL A 111 11.83 -5.38 -2.09
C VAL A 111 12.91 -6.47 -2.11
N GLY A 112 13.40 -6.88 -0.94
CA GLY A 112 14.41 -7.93 -0.82
C GLY A 112 13.96 -9.27 -1.40
N TYR A 113 12.74 -9.72 -1.07
CA TYR A 113 12.19 -10.96 -1.62
C TYR A 113 11.87 -10.86 -3.10
N ALA A 114 11.39 -9.70 -3.58
CA ALA A 114 11.19 -9.47 -5.01
C ALA A 114 12.51 -9.57 -5.79
N ALA A 115 13.60 -9.00 -5.28
CA ALA A 115 14.93 -9.15 -5.87
C ALA A 115 15.38 -10.63 -5.92
N ALA A 116 15.14 -11.38 -4.83
CA ALA A 116 15.43 -12.82 -4.79
C ALA A 116 14.63 -13.62 -5.84
N VAL A 117 13.37 -13.25 -6.11
CA VAL A 117 12.58 -13.83 -7.21
C VAL A 117 13.20 -13.52 -8.56
N ILE A 118 13.63 -12.28 -8.82
CA ILE A 118 14.25 -11.90 -10.10
C ILE A 118 15.53 -12.70 -10.36
N ASP A 119 16.36 -12.88 -9.34
CA ASP A 119 17.59 -13.67 -9.48
C ASP A 119 17.30 -15.15 -9.72
N LEU A 120 16.33 -15.72 -9.01
CA LEU A 120 15.90 -17.09 -9.22
C LEU A 120 15.25 -17.29 -10.60
N ALA A 121 14.52 -16.30 -11.10
CA ALA A 121 13.93 -16.32 -12.44
C ALA A 121 15.00 -16.39 -13.52
N ARG A 122 16.08 -15.60 -13.39
CA ARG A 122 17.24 -15.64 -14.32
C ARG A 122 17.90 -17.01 -14.33
N GLU A 123 18.09 -17.60 -13.14
CA GLU A 123 18.67 -18.94 -13.01
C GLU A 123 17.80 -20.01 -13.69
N LEU A 124 16.48 -19.94 -13.49
CA LEU A 124 15.51 -20.86 -14.09
C LEU A 124 15.30 -20.64 -15.58
N GLU A 125 15.43 -19.40 -16.08
CA GLU A 125 15.44 -19.12 -17.51
C GLU A 125 16.65 -19.77 -18.19
N ALA A 126 17.83 -19.71 -17.57
CA ALA A 126 19.06 -20.23 -18.14
C ALA A 126 19.15 -21.77 -18.08
N ASN A 127 18.68 -22.38 -16.99
CA ASN A 127 18.91 -23.81 -16.72
C ASN A 127 17.64 -24.67 -16.72
N GLY A 128 16.47 -24.06 -16.54
CA GLY A 128 15.22 -24.75 -16.36
C GLY A 128 14.65 -25.36 -17.64
N ASN A 129 13.42 -25.84 -17.54
CA ASN A 129 12.67 -26.35 -18.69
C ASN A 129 12.43 -25.24 -19.72
N PRO A 130 12.96 -25.34 -20.95
CA PRO A 130 12.81 -24.29 -21.97
C PRO A 130 11.36 -23.97 -22.32
N ASN A 131 10.46 -24.95 -22.20
CA ASN A 131 9.02 -24.77 -22.44
C ASN A 131 8.33 -23.89 -21.40
N LEU A 132 9.01 -23.58 -20.29
CA LEU A 132 8.51 -22.73 -19.21
C LEU A 132 9.34 -21.45 -19.06
N ARG A 133 10.17 -21.10 -20.04
CA ARG A 133 10.93 -19.85 -20.06
C ARG A 133 10.02 -18.63 -19.91
N ALA A 134 8.85 -18.65 -20.56
CA ALA A 134 7.87 -17.57 -20.44
C ALA A 134 7.32 -17.41 -19.01
N ASP A 135 7.12 -18.51 -18.28
CA ASP A 135 6.69 -18.48 -16.86
C ASP A 135 7.79 -17.86 -15.98
N ALA A 136 9.06 -18.17 -16.23
CA ALA A 136 10.19 -17.58 -15.51
C ALA A 136 10.33 -16.06 -15.77
N VAL A 137 10.24 -15.64 -17.04
CA VAL A 137 10.27 -14.22 -17.41
C VAL A 137 9.08 -13.45 -16.83
N ALA A 138 7.87 -14.04 -16.88
CA ALA A 138 6.68 -13.43 -16.28
C ALA A 138 6.83 -13.24 -14.77
N ALA A 139 7.41 -14.21 -14.06
CA ALA A 139 7.70 -14.08 -12.63
C ALA A 139 8.67 -12.93 -12.33
N ALA A 140 9.72 -12.74 -13.16
CA ALA A 140 10.64 -11.62 -13.00
C ALA A 140 9.93 -10.26 -13.18
N ILE A 141 9.06 -10.12 -14.18
CA ILE A 141 8.30 -8.88 -14.44
C ILE A 141 7.37 -8.57 -13.27
N LEU A 142 6.66 -9.58 -12.76
CA LEU A 142 5.78 -9.42 -11.59
C LEU A 142 6.56 -8.98 -10.35
N ALA A 143 7.70 -9.61 -10.11
CA ALA A 143 8.57 -9.26 -8.99
C ALA A 143 9.14 -7.84 -9.13
N GLU A 144 9.54 -7.41 -10.33
CA GLU A 144 10.00 -6.04 -10.57
C GLU A 144 8.90 -5.01 -10.25
N ALA A 145 7.67 -5.24 -10.72
CA ALA A 145 6.54 -4.38 -10.40
C ALA A 145 6.25 -4.32 -8.88
N ALA A 146 6.35 -5.45 -8.19
CA ALA A 146 6.21 -5.50 -6.73
C ALA A 146 7.33 -4.75 -6.01
N ALA A 147 8.59 -4.91 -6.45
CA ALA A 147 9.74 -4.20 -5.91
C ALA A 147 9.59 -2.69 -6.06
N MET A 148 9.21 -2.21 -7.25
CA MET A 148 8.96 -0.79 -7.50
C MET A 148 7.85 -0.24 -6.61
N THR A 149 6.77 -1.00 -6.44
CA THR A 149 5.64 -0.62 -5.58
C THR A 149 6.08 -0.51 -4.13
N ALA A 150 6.81 -1.51 -3.62
CA ALA A 150 7.27 -1.54 -2.24
C ALA A 150 8.34 -0.47 -1.95
N ALA A 151 9.26 -0.22 -2.88
CA ALA A 151 10.25 0.85 -2.76
C ALA A 151 9.58 2.24 -2.66
N MET A 152 8.53 2.48 -3.44
CA MET A 152 7.74 3.72 -3.33
C MET A 152 7.11 3.86 -1.92
N LEU A 153 6.64 2.75 -1.32
CA LEU A 153 6.08 2.78 0.05
C LEU A 153 7.16 3.09 1.11
N VAL A 154 8.37 2.54 0.96
CA VAL A 154 9.53 2.90 1.80
C VAL A 154 9.75 4.41 1.76
N GLU A 155 9.83 5.00 0.56
CA GLU A 155 10.06 6.44 0.38
C GLU A 155 8.95 7.30 1.00
N VAL A 156 7.68 6.92 0.79
CA VAL A 156 6.52 7.60 1.37
C VAL A 156 6.61 7.60 2.90
N ASN A 157 6.86 6.45 3.52
CA ASN A 157 6.85 6.30 4.97
C ASN A 157 8.08 6.95 5.65
N GLU A 158 9.23 6.98 4.97
CA GLU A 158 10.39 7.77 5.42
C GLU A 158 10.11 9.28 5.37
N SER A 159 9.48 9.77 4.29
CA SER A 159 9.23 11.20 4.09
C SER A 159 8.26 11.76 5.13
N ALA A 160 7.23 10.98 5.50
CA ALA A 160 6.27 11.31 6.54
C ALA A 160 6.97 11.53 7.90
N GLY A 161 8.00 10.72 8.20
CA GLY A 161 8.80 10.84 9.41
C GLY A 161 9.59 12.14 9.54
N ARG A 162 10.25 12.54 8.45
CA ARG A 162 11.02 13.80 8.40
C ARG A 162 10.12 15.03 8.59
N GLY A 163 8.89 14.99 8.05
CA GLY A 163 7.88 16.04 8.23
C GLY A 163 7.45 16.20 9.69
N ALA A 164 7.17 15.08 10.37
CA ALA A 164 6.77 15.08 11.78
C ALA A 164 7.88 15.61 12.72
N ALA A 165 9.14 15.24 12.46
CA ALA A 165 10.29 15.74 13.23
C ALA A 165 10.47 17.27 13.10
N ARG A 166 10.31 17.81 11.88
CA ARG A 166 10.37 19.26 11.63
C ARG A 166 9.23 20.04 12.30
N GLY A 167 8.01 19.49 12.29
CA GLY A 167 6.87 20.09 12.98
C GLY A 167 7.08 20.20 14.50
N ARG A 168 7.60 19.14 15.14
CA ARG A 168 7.91 19.16 16.58
C ARG A 168 9.04 20.12 16.94
N ALA A 169 10.05 20.29 16.07
CA ALA A 169 11.10 21.29 16.28
C ALA A 169 10.54 22.72 16.23
N GLY A 170 9.70 23.02 15.24
CA GLY A 170 9.06 24.33 15.11
C GLY A 170 8.09 24.68 16.25
N ASP A 171 7.39 23.69 16.82
CA ASP A 171 6.52 23.90 17.98
C ASP A 171 7.31 24.08 19.30
N ARG A 172 8.46 23.42 19.45
CA ARG A 172 9.37 23.66 20.59
C ARG A 172 9.97 25.07 20.56
N ASP A 173 10.35 25.57 19.39
CA ASP A 173 10.90 26.91 19.24
C ASP A 173 9.84 28.00 19.51
N ARG A 174 8.56 27.73 19.20
CA ARG A 174 7.45 28.62 19.58
C ARG A 174 7.09 28.55 21.06
N ALA A 175 7.23 27.39 21.70
CA ALA A 175 6.99 27.23 23.14
C ALA A 175 8.07 27.92 24.00
N GLY A 176 9.31 28.01 23.52
CA GLY A 176 10.40 28.76 24.18
C GLY A 176 10.22 30.28 24.15
N ALA A 177 9.41 30.82 23.24
CA ALA A 177 9.14 32.26 23.14
C ALA A 177 8.01 32.74 24.06
N GLN A 178 7.35 31.84 24.81
CA GLN A 178 6.26 32.16 25.74
C GLN A 178 6.62 31.74 27.18
N SER A 179 7.72 32.26 27.72
CA SER A 179 7.90 32.35 29.18
C SER A 179 7.53 33.76 29.66
N PRO A 180 6.50 33.91 30.53
CA PRO A 180 6.16 35.19 31.13
C PRO A 180 7.21 35.57 32.17
N GLY A 181 7.95 36.65 31.91
CA GLY A 181 8.73 37.34 32.92
C GLY A 181 7.81 37.89 34.01
N THR A 182 8.20 37.61 35.25
CA THR A 182 7.53 37.97 36.49
C THR A 182 7.56 39.47 36.79
N ASP A 183 6.44 39.97 37.31
CA ASP A 183 6.22 41.13 38.20
C ASP A 183 6.94 42.49 37.98
N ARG A 184 6.15 43.54 37.69
CA ARG A 184 5.99 44.73 38.57
C ARG A 184 4.90 45.72 38.09
N PRO A 185 4.42 46.68 38.91
CA PRO A 185 2.99 46.78 39.21
C PRO A 185 2.29 48.01 38.61
N SER A 186 0.98 47.91 38.70
CA SER A 186 -0.07 48.87 38.36
C SER A 186 0.17 50.30 38.83
N ARG A 187 0.20 51.23 37.87
CA ARG A 187 -0.13 52.65 38.11
C ARG A 187 -1.54 52.94 37.58
N ARG A 188 -2.43 53.26 38.51
CA ARG A 188 -3.70 53.94 38.27
C ARG A 188 -3.44 55.23 37.49
N ARG A 189 -4.15 55.45 36.39
CA ARG A 189 -4.53 56.79 35.94
C ARG A 189 -5.89 56.76 35.27
N THR A 190 -6.65 57.76 35.65
CA THR A 190 -8.07 58.04 35.46
C THR A 190 -8.44 58.44 34.03
N ALA A 191 -9.67 58.05 33.65
CA ALA A 191 -10.62 58.74 32.77
C ALA A 191 -10.18 59.17 31.35
N ARG A 192 -10.90 58.71 30.32
CA ARG A 192 -12.07 59.41 29.74
C ARG A 192 -12.39 58.91 28.31
N ALA A 193 -13.70 58.80 28.07
CA ALA A 193 -14.44 58.85 26.80
C ALA A 193 -14.28 57.73 25.75
N ALA A 194 -15.40 57.02 25.56
CA ALA A 194 -15.81 56.41 24.30
C ALA A 194 -16.13 57.49 23.24
N PRO A 195 -16.16 57.14 21.95
CA PRO A 195 -17.47 56.82 21.38
C PRO A 195 -17.48 55.68 20.32
N THR A 196 -18.58 54.92 20.37
CA THR A 196 -19.40 54.32 19.31
C THR A 196 -18.79 53.98 17.93
N ALA A 197 -19.00 52.73 17.50
CA ALA A 197 -19.25 52.38 16.10
C ALA A 197 -20.35 51.29 16.02
N PRO A 198 -21.18 51.26 14.95
CA PRO A 198 -22.43 50.51 14.93
C PRO A 198 -22.35 49.14 14.21
N SER A 199 -23.27 48.27 14.62
CA SER A 199 -24.16 47.40 13.83
C SER A 199 -23.62 46.30 12.89
N ALA A 200 -24.14 45.10 13.20
CA ALA A 200 -24.96 44.24 12.33
C ALA A 200 -24.29 43.36 11.27
N ASP A 201 -24.48 42.05 11.48
CA ASP A 201 -25.14 41.10 10.58
C ASP A 201 -24.95 41.29 9.07
N ARG A 202 -24.35 40.28 8.45
CA ARG A 202 -24.69 39.82 7.10
C ARG A 202 -24.36 38.33 7.00
N LEU A 203 -25.39 37.49 7.13
CA LEU A 203 -26.02 36.71 6.05
C LEU A 203 -25.03 35.83 5.26
N ARG A 204 -25.07 34.51 5.44
CA ARG A 204 -25.91 33.53 4.71
C ARG A 204 -25.62 33.47 3.19
N ALA A 205 -25.31 32.23 2.78
CA ALA A 205 -25.57 31.61 1.50
C ALA A 205 -24.66 31.95 0.30
N SER A 206 -23.96 30.93 -0.20
CA SER A 206 -24.15 30.53 -1.61
C SER A 206 -23.85 29.03 -1.79
N SER A 207 -24.93 28.25 -1.77
CA SER A 207 -25.05 27.03 -2.55
C SER A 207 -25.44 27.42 -3.98
N ARG A 208 -24.76 26.84 -4.98
CA ARG A 208 -25.24 26.51 -6.34
C ARG A 208 -24.02 26.03 -7.17
N SER A 209 -23.86 24.73 -7.38
CA SER A 209 -24.47 23.97 -8.48
C SER A 209 -24.05 24.46 -9.87
N ARG A 210 -23.23 23.67 -10.56
CA ARG A 210 -23.34 23.49 -12.02
C ARG A 210 -23.17 22.02 -12.37
N ALA A 211 -24.32 21.43 -12.70
CA ALA A 211 -24.43 20.26 -13.53
C ALA A 211 -24.31 20.68 -15.01
N ALA A 212 -23.68 19.82 -15.81
CA ALA A 212 -23.91 19.60 -17.23
C ALA A 212 -23.50 18.13 -17.47
N SER A 213 -24.40 17.15 -17.69
CA SER A 213 -25.12 16.85 -18.94
C SER A 213 -24.23 17.02 -20.17
N SER A 214 -24.08 16.10 -21.11
CA SER A 214 -24.79 14.89 -21.54
C SER A 214 -23.93 14.39 -22.71
N GLY A 215 -23.61 13.10 -22.84
CA GLY A 215 -24.48 12.15 -23.52
C GLY A 215 -23.80 11.61 -24.78
N SER A 216 -23.73 10.28 -24.89
CA SER A 216 -23.91 9.54 -26.16
C SER A 216 -23.90 8.05 -25.86
N ARG A 217 -25.11 7.49 -25.74
CA ARG A 217 -25.37 6.06 -25.91
C ARG A 217 -25.34 5.77 -27.41
N SER A 218 -24.60 4.74 -27.82
CA SER A 218 -24.83 4.07 -29.11
C SER A 218 -25.09 2.59 -28.85
N THR A 219 -26.33 2.20 -29.10
CA THR A 219 -26.86 0.84 -29.04
C THR A 219 -26.83 0.23 -30.45
N ARG A 220 -26.19 -0.93 -30.63
CA ARG A 220 -26.48 -1.80 -31.78
C ARG A 220 -26.19 -3.27 -31.46
N PRO A 221 -27.21 -4.15 -31.39
CA PRO A 221 -27.02 -5.60 -31.41
C PRO A 221 -27.49 -6.17 -32.78
N PRO A 222 -27.48 -7.50 -33.01
CA PRO A 222 -26.52 -8.21 -33.85
C PRO A 222 -27.10 -8.65 -35.21
N ARG A 223 -26.24 -9.09 -36.15
CA ARG A 223 -26.66 -9.85 -37.34
C ARG A 223 -26.22 -11.31 -37.24
N ARG A 224 -27.19 -12.21 -37.39
CA ARG A 224 -27.04 -13.67 -37.53
C ARG A 224 -27.44 -14.08 -38.96
N ARG A 225 -26.91 -15.24 -39.38
CA ARG A 225 -27.08 -16.03 -40.64
C ARG A 225 -25.93 -15.85 -41.64
N GLY A 226 -25.32 -16.91 -42.19
CA GLY A 226 -25.79 -18.30 -42.26
C GLY A 226 -24.69 -19.35 -42.44
N GLU A 227 -25.10 -20.58 -42.20
CA GLU A 227 -24.44 -21.83 -42.55
C GLU A 227 -24.38 -22.01 -44.08
N SER A 228 -23.35 -22.67 -44.61
CA SER A 228 -23.48 -23.86 -45.44
C SER A 228 -22.14 -24.33 -46.01
N ARG A 229 -21.87 -25.62 -45.74
CA ARG A 229 -20.99 -26.59 -46.43
C ARG A 229 -19.48 -26.49 -46.24
#